data_AF-A0A7S0D120-F1
#
_entry.id   AF-A0A7S0D120-F1
#
_cell.length_a   1.000
_cell.length_b   1.000
_cell.length_c   1.000
_cell.angle_alpha   90.00
_cell.angle_beta   90.00
_cell.angle_gamma   90.00
#
_symmetry.space_group_name_H-M   'P 1'
#
loop_
_entity.id
_entity.type
_entity.pdbx_description
1 polymer ?
#
loop_
_entity_poly.entity_id
_entity_poly.type
_entity_poly.pdbx_seq_one_letter_code
_entity_poly.pdbx_strand_id
1 'polypeptide(L)'
;KETELLELASLEAAAKEEAERLRAAESALVAKAETLTETLVREQSLTSRRDAEVLREHRAALAAKEEEMAKLRALRDDAEAGEKRWREASENAERLAREASATSRDAETREKTLESEMARLATEAGARRGELEAERARVEALEEKVRLLGEARASEEASLTARASAREADAVEKLESMRSALALAEAKMVRMARDLAEAEEELEQRDAAEASRLEGLTMGLTMATSRMRVAAPETSTADQNDAETPAETHVSSAPALELRLERASLPRSEHDIFSKVRNNRHGEVESLLSSGAVSPDFRDRNGNTVLMVAAQNNRKRLVKACIRHGVPLDARNLKGNTAMHFAKAYGYEDVAEYLVRKGADPTIVNHEGLRPDQGLTAATTKVGGDVATTHDDERTSA
;
A
#
# COMPACT_ATOMS: atom_id res chain seq x y z
N LYS A 1 149.21 -75.92 38.84
CA LYS A 1 148.61 -76.31 37.55
C LYS A 1 147.32 -77.12 37.72
N GLU A 2 147.32 -78.34 38.25
CA GLU A 2 146.06 -79.10 38.45
C GLU A 2 145.12 -78.45 39.50
N THR A 3 145.66 -77.98 40.62
CA THR A 3 144.90 -77.25 41.65
C THR A 3 144.31 -75.94 41.13
N GLU A 4 145.09 -75.18 40.36
CA GLU A 4 144.65 -73.95 39.70
C GLU A 4 143.54 -74.21 38.67
N LEU A 5 143.59 -75.34 37.94
CA LEU A 5 142.52 -75.73 37.01
C LEU A 5 141.22 -76.10 37.73
N LEU A 6 141.30 -76.76 38.89
CA LEU A 6 140.14 -77.07 39.73
C LEU A 6 139.53 -75.81 40.36
N GLU A 7 140.36 -74.87 40.82
CA GLU A 7 139.91 -73.57 41.32
C GLU A 7 139.22 -72.76 40.20
N LEU A 8 139.80 -72.70 39.00
CA LEU A 8 139.19 -72.06 37.84
C LEU A 8 137.85 -72.72 37.46
N ALA A 9 137.75 -74.05 37.45
CA ALA A 9 136.50 -74.75 37.18
C ALA A 9 135.42 -74.47 38.25
N SER A 10 135.80 -74.35 39.52
CA SER A 10 134.88 -73.98 40.60
C SER A 10 134.38 -72.53 40.50
N LEU A 11 135.26 -71.61 40.10
CA LEU A 11 134.92 -70.22 39.84
C LEU A 11 134.03 -70.08 38.60
N GLU A 12 134.29 -70.84 37.54
CA GLU A 12 133.43 -70.90 36.35
C GLU A 12 132.04 -71.47 36.68
N ALA A 13 131.97 -72.48 37.54
CA ALA A 13 130.69 -73.03 38.00
C ALA A 13 129.91 -72.03 38.86
N ALA A 14 130.58 -71.35 39.80
CA ALA A 14 129.98 -70.30 40.62
C ALA A 14 129.51 -69.10 39.77
N ALA A 15 130.30 -68.68 38.77
CA ALA A 15 129.91 -67.62 37.84
C ALA A 15 128.73 -68.02 36.94
N LYS A 16 128.64 -69.29 36.53
CA LYS A 16 127.47 -69.81 35.80
C LYS A 16 126.23 -69.84 36.68
N GLU A 17 126.36 -70.29 37.92
CA GLU A 17 125.25 -70.30 38.88
C GLU A 17 124.78 -68.88 39.21
N GLU A 18 125.70 -67.93 39.39
CA GLU A 18 125.36 -66.52 39.59
C GLU A 18 124.71 -65.91 38.34
N ALA A 19 125.19 -66.23 37.14
CA ALA A 19 124.57 -65.79 35.89
C ALA A 19 123.15 -66.38 35.70
N GLU A 20 122.93 -67.64 36.09
CA GLU A 20 121.59 -68.26 36.09
C GLU A 20 120.67 -67.61 37.12
N ARG A 21 121.17 -67.32 38.33
CA ARG A 21 120.41 -66.56 39.36
C ARG A 21 120.04 -65.16 38.89
N LEU A 22 120.96 -64.46 38.22
CA LEU A 22 120.69 -63.14 37.64
C LEU A 22 119.67 -63.21 36.51
N ARG A 23 119.77 -64.20 35.61
CA ARG A 23 118.75 -64.42 34.57
C ARG A 23 117.39 -64.76 35.16
N ALA A 24 117.34 -65.58 36.20
CA ALA A 24 116.10 -65.89 36.90
C ALA A 24 115.51 -64.63 37.57
N ALA A 25 116.32 -63.82 38.23
CA ALA A 25 115.91 -62.55 38.83
C ALA A 25 115.42 -61.54 37.78
N GLU A 26 116.11 -61.44 36.64
CA GLU A 26 115.70 -60.60 35.52
C GLU A 26 114.35 -61.07 34.95
N SER A 27 114.18 -62.38 34.71
CA SER A 27 112.90 -62.93 34.25
C SER A 27 111.75 -62.68 35.23
N ALA A 28 112.01 -62.74 36.53
CA ALA A 28 111.03 -62.44 37.57
C ALA A 28 110.67 -60.94 37.62
N LEU A 29 111.66 -60.06 37.40
CA LEU A 29 111.43 -58.62 37.31
C LEU A 29 110.63 -58.26 36.05
N VAL A 30 110.92 -58.88 34.90
CA VAL A 30 110.16 -58.71 33.66
C VAL A 30 108.72 -59.17 33.85
N ALA A 31 108.50 -60.37 34.39
CA ALA A 31 107.15 -60.86 34.68
C ALA A 31 106.39 -59.95 35.66
N LYS A 32 107.07 -59.43 36.69
CA LYS A 32 106.48 -58.47 37.62
C LYS A 32 106.14 -57.14 36.93
N ALA A 33 107.00 -56.63 36.06
CA ALA A 33 106.75 -55.42 35.28
C ALA A 33 105.55 -55.59 34.35
N GLU A 34 105.42 -56.73 33.66
CA GLU A 34 104.27 -57.07 32.81
C GLU A 34 102.97 -57.12 33.61
N THR A 35 102.96 -57.78 34.78
CA THR A 35 101.74 -57.79 35.62
C THR A 35 101.35 -56.39 36.09
N LEU A 36 102.33 -55.55 36.48
CA LEU A 36 102.08 -54.17 36.90
C LEU A 36 101.52 -53.31 35.76
N THR A 37 102.09 -53.41 34.55
CA THR A 37 101.58 -52.66 33.38
C THR A 37 100.18 -53.10 33.02
N GLU A 38 99.88 -54.40 33.04
CA GLU A 38 98.52 -54.89 32.82
C GLU A 38 97.54 -54.40 33.89
N THR A 39 97.92 -54.39 35.17
CA THR A 39 97.05 -53.86 36.24
C THR A 39 96.79 -52.37 36.07
N LEU A 40 97.81 -51.59 35.70
CA LEU A 40 97.67 -50.16 35.47
C LEU A 40 96.75 -49.88 34.28
N VAL A 41 96.90 -50.61 33.17
CA VAL A 41 96.01 -50.48 32.00
C VAL A 41 94.57 -50.87 32.35
N ARG A 42 94.37 -51.93 33.14
CA ARG A 42 93.04 -52.33 33.62
C ARG A 42 92.42 -51.23 34.48
N GLU A 43 93.16 -50.68 35.45
CA GLU A 43 92.68 -49.59 36.30
C GLU A 43 92.34 -48.32 35.51
N GLN A 44 93.20 -47.91 34.57
CA GLN A 44 92.94 -46.77 33.69
C GLN A 44 91.71 -46.99 32.80
N SER A 45 91.48 -48.23 32.35
CA SER A 45 90.28 -48.56 31.57
C SER A 45 89.00 -48.50 32.44
N LEU A 46 89.09 -48.88 33.72
CA LEU A 46 87.97 -48.82 34.66
C LEU A 46 87.64 -47.39 35.08
N THR A 47 88.65 -46.54 35.34
CA THR A 47 88.42 -45.12 35.63
C THR A 47 87.81 -44.41 34.42
N SER A 48 88.35 -44.63 33.22
CA SER A 48 87.80 -44.07 31.98
C SER A 48 86.35 -44.49 31.73
N ARG A 49 85.99 -45.74 32.06
CA ARG A 49 84.60 -46.22 31.96
C ARG A 49 83.69 -45.54 32.98
N ARG A 50 84.11 -45.42 34.23
CA ARG A 50 83.35 -44.71 35.28
C ARG A 50 83.15 -43.24 34.93
N ASP A 51 84.19 -42.57 34.46
CA ASP A 51 84.09 -41.17 34.05
C ASP A 51 83.13 -40.99 32.85
N ALA A 52 83.17 -41.91 31.89
CA ALA A 52 82.24 -41.91 30.75
C ALA A 52 80.79 -42.22 31.15
N GLU A 53 80.57 -43.00 32.21
CA GLU A 53 79.25 -43.28 32.77
C GLU A 53 78.69 -42.04 33.49
N VAL A 54 79.48 -41.43 34.39
CA VAL A 54 79.13 -40.18 35.08
C VAL A 54 78.82 -39.05 34.09
N LEU A 55 79.60 -38.92 33.01
CA LEU A 55 79.34 -37.94 31.95
C LEU A 55 78.04 -38.24 31.18
N ARG A 56 77.67 -39.51 30.97
CA ARG A 56 76.39 -39.86 30.36
C ARG A 56 75.23 -39.50 31.27
N GLU A 57 75.32 -39.80 32.56
CA GLU A 57 74.30 -39.45 33.55
C GLU A 57 74.11 -37.93 33.64
N HIS A 58 75.19 -37.16 33.71
CA HIS A 58 75.12 -35.69 33.70
C HIS A 58 74.50 -35.13 32.42
N ARG A 59 74.84 -35.71 31.25
CA ARG A 59 74.21 -35.30 29.98
C ARG A 59 72.73 -35.64 29.94
N ALA A 60 72.33 -36.81 30.43
CA ALA A 60 70.93 -37.19 30.53
C ALA A 60 70.16 -36.26 31.49
N ALA A 61 70.76 -35.92 32.64
CA ALA A 61 70.18 -34.98 33.58
C ALA A 61 70.06 -33.56 33.01
N LEU A 62 71.05 -33.11 32.22
CA LEU A 62 70.99 -31.82 31.53
C LEU A 62 69.86 -31.82 30.47
N ALA A 63 69.77 -32.87 29.66
CA ALA A 63 68.72 -33.00 28.66
C ALA A 63 67.32 -33.01 29.29
N ALA A 64 67.13 -33.72 30.41
CA ALA A 64 65.87 -33.71 31.14
C ALA A 64 65.51 -32.31 31.67
N LYS A 65 66.51 -31.56 32.19
CA LYS A 65 66.30 -30.17 32.61
C LYS A 65 65.98 -29.25 31.44
N GLU A 66 66.61 -29.43 30.28
CA GLU A 66 66.33 -28.67 29.07
C GLU A 66 64.89 -28.93 28.59
N GLU A 67 64.42 -30.17 28.65
CA GLU A 67 63.04 -30.53 28.33
C GLU A 67 62.03 -29.88 29.29
N GLU A 68 62.29 -29.92 30.60
CA GLU A 68 61.44 -29.24 31.59
C GLU A 68 61.44 -27.72 31.40
N MET A 69 62.59 -27.10 31.12
CA MET A 69 62.66 -25.68 30.80
C MET A 69 61.91 -25.34 29.51
N ALA A 70 61.89 -26.23 28.52
CA ALA A 70 61.10 -26.07 27.30
C ALA A 70 59.59 -26.14 27.59
N LYS A 71 59.14 -27.08 28.43
CA LYS A 71 57.74 -27.15 28.88
C LYS A 71 57.31 -25.89 29.63
N LEU A 72 58.15 -25.38 30.53
CA LEU A 72 57.88 -24.15 31.26
C LEU A 72 57.81 -22.92 30.34
N ARG A 73 58.67 -22.85 29.31
CA ARG A 73 58.59 -21.79 28.29
C ARG A 73 57.30 -21.88 27.49
N ALA A 74 56.89 -23.07 27.05
CA ALA A 74 55.63 -23.26 26.34
C ALA A 74 54.43 -22.83 27.20
N LEU A 75 54.38 -23.23 28.48
CA LEU A 75 53.33 -22.79 29.40
C LEU A 75 53.30 -21.28 29.60
N ARG A 76 54.46 -20.62 29.68
CA ARG A 76 54.54 -19.16 29.77
C ARG A 76 54.02 -18.51 28.50
N ASP A 77 54.44 -18.98 27.33
CA ASP A 77 54.03 -18.40 26.05
C ASP A 77 52.52 -18.60 25.83
N ASP A 78 51.95 -19.74 26.24
CA ASP A 78 50.50 -19.99 26.25
C ASP A 78 49.76 -19.04 27.21
N ALA A 79 50.32 -18.78 28.39
CA ALA A 79 49.75 -17.84 29.35
C ALA A 79 49.79 -16.39 28.82
N GLU A 80 50.90 -15.97 28.23
CA GLU A 80 51.04 -14.64 27.58
C GLU A 80 50.06 -14.49 26.40
N ALA A 81 49.90 -15.54 25.58
CA ALA A 81 48.92 -15.57 24.50
C ALA A 81 47.48 -15.51 25.04
N GLY A 82 47.20 -16.22 26.13
CA GLY A 82 45.92 -16.17 26.85
C GLY A 82 45.60 -14.77 27.38
N GLU A 83 46.56 -14.11 28.02
CA GLU A 83 46.41 -12.74 28.54
C GLU A 83 46.16 -11.75 27.40
N LYS A 84 46.89 -11.87 26.28
CA LYS A 84 46.67 -11.03 25.10
C LYS A 84 45.26 -11.20 24.54
N ARG A 85 44.79 -12.44 24.38
CA ARG A 85 43.42 -12.74 23.92
C ARG A 85 42.38 -12.19 24.88
N TRP A 86 42.59 -12.31 26.18
CA TRP A 86 41.68 -11.77 27.18
C TRP A 86 41.64 -10.24 27.13
N ARG A 87 42.79 -9.58 26.97
CA ARG A 87 42.88 -8.12 26.85
C ARG A 87 42.15 -7.62 25.60
N GLU A 88 42.40 -8.25 24.44
CA GLU A 88 41.68 -7.96 23.18
C GLU A 88 40.17 -8.20 23.33
N ALA A 89 39.76 -9.29 23.97
CA ALA A 89 38.34 -9.57 24.23
C ALA A 89 37.71 -8.53 25.17
N SER A 90 38.43 -8.09 26.20
CA SER A 90 37.98 -7.06 27.14
C SER A 90 37.84 -5.71 26.44
N GLU A 91 38.83 -5.30 25.63
CA GLU A 91 38.78 -4.05 24.86
C GLU A 91 37.63 -4.07 23.83
N ASN A 92 37.41 -5.22 23.17
CA ASN A 92 36.29 -5.41 22.25
C ASN A 92 34.95 -5.32 22.99
N ALA A 93 34.83 -5.93 24.17
CA ALA A 93 33.63 -5.86 25.00
C ALA A 93 33.36 -4.43 25.48
N GLU A 94 34.38 -3.68 25.89
CA GLU A 94 34.26 -2.27 26.23
C GLU A 94 33.84 -1.41 25.04
N ARG A 95 34.40 -1.67 23.85
CA ARG A 95 34.00 -0.97 22.62
C ARG A 95 32.53 -1.21 22.31
N LEU A 96 32.09 -2.46 22.33
CA LEU A 96 30.67 -2.82 22.12
C LEU A 96 29.76 -2.18 23.18
N ALA A 97 30.19 -2.12 24.45
CA ALA A 97 29.43 -1.45 25.50
C ALA A 97 29.32 0.07 25.27
N ARG A 98 30.39 0.71 24.77
CA ARG A 98 30.37 2.14 24.41
C ARG A 98 29.48 2.40 23.20
N GLU A 99 29.55 1.55 22.18
CA GLU A 99 28.68 1.61 21.00
C GLU A 99 27.20 1.45 21.40
N ALA A 100 26.87 0.45 22.22
CA ALA A 100 25.52 0.25 22.75
C ALA A 100 25.04 1.44 23.60
N SER A 101 25.93 2.03 24.40
CA SER A 101 25.60 3.24 25.17
C SER A 101 25.38 4.46 24.28
N ALA A 102 26.13 4.58 23.18
CA ALA A 102 25.95 5.65 22.20
C ALA A 102 24.62 5.49 21.44
N THR A 103 24.30 4.29 20.96
CA THR A 103 23.03 4.03 20.28
C THR A 103 21.83 4.24 21.21
N SER A 104 21.95 3.91 22.50
CA SER A 104 20.91 4.22 23.50
C SER A 104 20.68 5.72 23.65
N ARG A 105 21.75 6.53 23.75
CA ARG A 105 21.62 8.00 23.83
C ARG A 105 21.04 8.59 22.55
N ASP A 106 21.43 8.08 21.39
CA ASP A 106 20.86 8.48 20.10
C ASP A 106 19.37 8.11 20.00
N ALA A 107 18.97 6.96 20.56
CA ALA A 107 17.57 6.57 20.64
C ALA A 107 16.78 7.50 21.58
N GLU A 108 17.29 7.80 22.77
CA GLU A 108 16.65 8.73 23.72
C GLU A 108 16.50 10.15 23.16
N THR A 109 17.52 10.64 22.43
CA THR A 109 17.44 11.96 21.79
C THR A 109 16.40 11.96 20.66
N ARG A 110 16.35 10.91 19.83
CA ARG A 110 15.30 10.74 18.82
C ARG A 110 13.91 10.67 19.44
N GLU A 111 13.74 9.94 20.54
CA GLU A 111 12.48 9.85 21.26
C GLU A 111 12.03 11.23 21.74
N LYS A 112 12.91 11.99 22.40
CA LYS A 112 12.62 13.37 22.83
C LYS A 112 12.25 14.28 21.66
N THR A 113 12.94 14.15 20.52
CA THR A 113 12.58 14.93 19.32
C THR A 113 11.19 14.56 18.81
N LEU A 114 10.88 13.26 18.73
CA LEU A 114 9.57 12.77 18.30
C LEU A 114 8.46 13.20 19.27
N GLU A 115 8.70 13.16 20.57
CA GLU A 115 7.77 13.67 21.58
C GLU A 115 7.50 15.17 21.39
N SER A 116 8.55 15.96 21.14
CA SER A 116 8.41 17.39 20.88
C SER A 116 7.64 17.69 19.59
N GLU A 117 7.88 16.91 18.52
CA GLU A 117 7.17 17.01 17.25
C GLU A 117 5.71 16.57 17.40
N MET A 118 5.44 15.48 18.11
CA MET A 118 4.09 15.01 18.40
C MET A 118 3.32 16.04 19.22
N ALA A 119 3.94 16.66 20.22
CA ALA A 119 3.32 17.75 20.98
C ALA A 119 3.00 18.94 20.08
N ARG A 120 3.90 19.33 19.18
CA ARG A 120 3.67 20.41 18.20
C ARG A 120 2.54 20.08 17.23
N LEU A 121 2.49 18.86 16.71
CA LEU A 121 1.42 18.42 15.83
C LEU A 121 0.08 18.33 16.56
N ALA A 122 0.07 17.96 17.85
CA ALA A 122 -1.13 17.94 18.66
C ALA A 122 -1.68 19.35 18.89
N THR A 123 -0.81 20.35 19.14
CA THR A 123 -1.25 21.75 19.28
C THR A 123 -1.75 22.32 17.95
N GLU A 124 -1.05 22.05 16.84
CA GLU A 124 -1.50 22.43 15.48
C GLU A 124 -2.86 21.80 15.14
N ALA A 125 -3.06 20.51 15.46
CA ALA A 125 -4.33 19.82 15.25
C ALA A 125 -5.44 20.36 16.16
N GLY A 126 -5.11 20.77 17.40
CA GLY A 126 -6.01 21.49 18.29
C GLY A 126 -6.48 22.81 17.68
N ALA A 127 -5.54 23.63 17.19
CA ALA A 127 -5.83 24.91 16.55
C ALA A 127 -6.72 24.73 15.32
N ARG A 128 -6.40 23.79 14.43
CA ARG A 128 -7.22 23.48 13.24
C ARG A 128 -8.63 23.02 13.60
N ARG A 129 -8.79 22.25 14.68
CA ARG A 129 -10.13 21.85 15.17
C ARG A 129 -10.91 23.07 15.65
N GLY A 130 -10.28 23.97 16.41
CA GLY A 130 -10.91 25.23 16.82
C GLY A 130 -11.31 26.12 15.64
N GLU A 131 -10.47 26.23 14.61
CA GLU A 131 -10.80 26.94 13.36
C GLU A 131 -11.99 26.30 12.63
N LEU A 132 -12.01 24.98 12.52
CA LEU A 132 -13.14 24.25 11.91
C LEU A 132 -14.44 24.38 12.70
N GLU A 133 -14.36 24.39 14.04
CA GLU A 133 -15.52 24.64 14.91
C GLU A 133 -16.04 26.06 14.75
N ALA A 134 -15.15 27.06 14.66
CA ALA A 134 -15.53 28.45 14.38
C ALA A 134 -16.16 28.61 12.98
N GLU A 135 -15.61 27.96 11.96
CA GLU A 135 -16.20 27.90 10.61
C GLU A 135 -17.59 27.27 10.64
N ARG A 136 -17.78 26.15 11.34
CA ARG A 136 -19.09 25.50 11.50
C ARG A 136 -20.11 26.43 12.16
N ALA A 137 -19.72 27.12 13.24
CA ALA A 137 -20.59 28.09 13.90
C ALA A 137 -20.97 29.26 12.98
N ARG A 138 -20.05 29.72 12.12
CA ARG A 138 -20.36 30.74 11.10
C ARG A 138 -21.35 30.23 10.07
N VAL A 139 -21.19 28.99 9.60
CA VAL A 139 -22.12 28.37 8.64
C VAL A 139 -23.50 28.24 9.26
N GLU A 140 -23.60 27.74 10.50
CA GLU A 140 -24.88 27.62 11.21
C GLU A 140 -25.57 28.98 11.37
N ALA A 141 -24.82 30.03 11.74
CA ALA A 141 -25.36 31.38 11.82
C ALA A 141 -25.82 31.92 10.45
N LEU A 142 -25.12 31.58 9.37
CA LEU A 142 -25.52 31.95 8.01
C LEU A 142 -26.77 31.18 7.56
N GLU A 143 -26.88 29.90 7.89
CA GLU A 143 -28.06 29.07 7.62
C GLU A 143 -29.29 29.61 8.34
N GLU A 144 -29.16 29.99 9.62
CA GLU A 144 -30.25 30.63 10.36
C GLU A 144 -30.64 31.98 9.73
N LYS A 145 -29.66 32.79 9.32
CA LYS A 145 -29.93 34.06 8.63
C LYS A 145 -30.65 33.82 7.30
N VAL A 146 -30.26 32.81 6.52
CA VAL A 146 -30.95 32.44 5.27
C VAL A 146 -32.38 31.97 5.54
N ARG A 147 -32.60 31.18 6.59
CA ARG A 147 -33.95 30.77 7.02
C ARG A 147 -34.82 31.98 7.34
N LEU A 148 -34.33 32.90 8.16
CA LEU A 148 -35.08 34.12 8.52
C LEU A 148 -35.36 35.01 7.32
N LEU A 149 -34.41 35.16 6.39
CA LEU A 149 -34.63 35.88 5.14
C LEU A 149 -35.66 35.17 4.25
N GLY A 150 -35.66 33.84 4.23
CA GLY A 150 -36.66 33.03 3.53
C GLY A 150 -38.07 33.23 4.10
N GLU A 151 -38.21 33.20 5.43
CA GLU A 151 -39.48 33.46 6.13
C GLU A 151 -39.97 34.90 5.89
N ALA A 152 -39.06 35.89 5.98
CA ALA A 152 -39.38 37.28 5.70
C ALA A 152 -39.86 37.46 4.25
N ARG A 153 -39.15 36.87 3.28
CA ARG A 153 -39.53 36.91 1.86
C ARG A 153 -40.87 36.24 1.62
N ALA A 154 -41.12 35.07 2.21
CA ALA A 154 -42.41 34.39 2.10
C ALA A 154 -43.55 35.23 2.70
N SER A 155 -43.31 35.90 3.84
CA SER A 155 -44.28 36.81 4.44
C SER A 155 -44.55 38.05 3.58
N GLU A 156 -43.53 38.57 2.92
CA GLU A 156 -43.64 39.72 2.01
C GLU A 156 -44.42 39.33 0.75
N GLU A 157 -44.08 38.21 0.12
CA GLU A 157 -44.80 37.62 -1.02
C GLU A 157 -46.27 37.33 -0.64
N ALA A 158 -46.53 36.78 0.55
CA ALA A 158 -47.89 36.59 1.07
C ALA A 158 -48.63 37.93 1.27
N SER A 159 -47.97 38.98 1.74
CA SER A 159 -48.59 40.31 1.89
C SER A 159 -48.89 40.96 0.54
N LEU A 160 -48.00 40.78 -0.45
CA LEU A 160 -48.17 41.33 -1.80
C LEU A 160 -49.30 40.62 -2.53
N THR A 161 -49.38 39.29 -2.44
CA THR A 161 -50.49 38.51 -2.99
C THR A 161 -51.81 38.84 -2.31
N ALA A 162 -51.84 38.99 -0.98
CA ALA A 162 -53.03 39.44 -0.25
C ALA A 162 -53.48 40.84 -0.71
N ARG A 163 -52.56 41.80 -0.84
CA ARG A 163 -52.88 43.15 -1.36
C ARG A 163 -53.36 43.14 -2.80
N ALA A 164 -52.81 42.26 -3.65
CA ALA A 164 -53.28 42.09 -5.02
C ALA A 164 -54.71 41.54 -5.05
N SER A 165 -54.97 40.46 -4.30
CA SER A 165 -56.31 39.87 -4.20
C SER A 165 -57.35 40.83 -3.62
N ALA A 166 -56.98 41.67 -2.64
CA ALA A 166 -57.87 42.69 -2.08
C ALA A 166 -58.21 43.77 -3.12
N ARG A 167 -57.22 44.24 -3.91
CA ARG A 167 -57.48 45.19 -5.00
C ARG A 167 -58.36 44.60 -6.09
N GLU A 168 -58.17 43.33 -6.42
CA GLU A 168 -59.03 42.61 -7.36
C GLU A 168 -60.46 42.49 -6.82
N ALA A 169 -60.63 42.14 -5.54
CA ALA A 169 -61.95 42.10 -4.89
C ALA A 169 -62.65 43.47 -4.89
N ASP A 170 -61.94 44.55 -4.51
CA ASP A 170 -62.48 45.92 -4.57
C ASP A 170 -62.88 46.34 -5.99
N ALA A 171 -62.13 45.89 -7.01
CA ALA A 171 -62.44 46.16 -8.41
C ALA A 171 -63.69 45.39 -8.87
N VAL A 172 -63.83 44.12 -8.45
CA VAL A 172 -65.03 43.30 -8.74
C VAL A 172 -66.26 43.92 -8.09
N GLU A 173 -66.19 44.31 -6.81
CA GLU A 173 -67.31 44.95 -6.12
C GLU A 173 -67.74 46.25 -6.81
N LYS A 174 -66.77 47.09 -7.23
CA LYS A 174 -67.07 48.28 -8.03
C LYS A 174 -67.75 47.93 -9.34
N LEU A 175 -67.28 46.91 -10.07
CA LEU A 175 -67.89 46.48 -11.33
C LEU A 175 -69.32 45.94 -11.12
N GLU A 176 -69.56 45.20 -10.04
CA GLU A 176 -70.91 44.73 -9.68
C GLU A 176 -71.84 45.90 -9.32
N SER A 177 -71.33 46.90 -8.60
CA SER A 177 -72.08 48.14 -8.33
C SER A 177 -72.42 48.89 -9.62
N MET A 178 -71.49 48.97 -10.58
CA MET A 178 -71.73 49.59 -11.88
C MET A 178 -72.72 48.79 -12.73
N ARG A 179 -72.64 47.46 -12.71
CA ARG A 179 -73.58 46.57 -13.41
C ARG A 179 -74.99 46.67 -12.83
N SER A 180 -75.13 46.69 -11.51
CA SER A 180 -76.44 46.86 -10.86
C SER A 180 -77.04 48.25 -11.14
N ALA A 181 -76.21 49.31 -11.15
CA ALA A 181 -76.63 50.64 -11.57
C ALA A 181 -77.06 50.69 -13.04
N LEU A 182 -76.33 50.01 -13.94
CA LEU A 182 -76.68 49.87 -15.35
C LEU A 182 -78.02 49.12 -15.50
N ALA A 183 -78.19 47.98 -14.83
CA ALA A 183 -79.44 47.22 -14.86
C ALA A 183 -80.64 48.05 -14.37
N LEU A 184 -80.44 48.90 -13.34
CA LEU A 184 -81.46 49.83 -12.89
C LEU A 184 -81.77 50.91 -13.94
N ALA A 185 -80.75 51.44 -14.62
CA ALA A 185 -80.91 52.40 -15.71
C ALA A 185 -81.64 51.78 -16.91
N GLU A 186 -81.27 50.56 -17.30
CA GLU A 186 -81.96 49.76 -18.33
C GLU A 186 -83.41 49.52 -17.94
N ALA A 187 -83.69 49.09 -16.70
CA ALA A 187 -85.06 48.92 -16.23
C ALA A 187 -85.88 50.23 -16.24
N LYS A 188 -85.24 51.38 -15.93
CA LYS A 188 -85.87 52.69 -16.06
C LYS A 188 -86.13 53.05 -17.53
N MET A 189 -85.19 52.78 -18.44
CA MET A 189 -85.38 53.00 -19.87
C MET A 189 -86.51 52.12 -20.44
N VAL A 190 -86.60 50.85 -20.01
CA VAL A 190 -87.71 49.96 -20.41
C VAL A 190 -89.04 50.47 -19.88
N ARG A 191 -89.11 50.99 -18.64
CA ARG A 191 -90.33 51.65 -18.13
C ARG A 191 -90.67 52.91 -18.92
N MET A 192 -89.69 53.79 -19.18
CA MET A 192 -89.92 54.98 -20.01
C MET A 192 -90.37 54.61 -21.42
N ALA A 193 -89.82 53.55 -22.02
CA ALA A 193 -90.25 53.05 -23.33
C ALA A 193 -91.67 52.49 -23.29
N ARG A 194 -92.07 51.84 -22.18
CA ARG A 194 -93.45 51.38 -21.95
C ARG A 194 -94.41 52.56 -21.77
N ASP A 195 -94.04 53.54 -20.94
CA ASP A 195 -94.85 54.75 -20.71
C ASP A 195 -94.99 55.56 -22.02
N LEU A 196 -93.94 55.59 -22.86
CA LEU A 196 -93.99 56.15 -24.21
C LEU A 196 -94.91 55.35 -25.13
N ALA A 197 -94.81 54.01 -25.13
CA ALA A 197 -95.68 53.17 -25.95
C ALA A 197 -97.16 53.26 -25.51
N GLU A 198 -97.43 53.34 -24.21
CA GLU A 198 -98.77 53.57 -23.67
C GLU A 198 -99.28 54.98 -24.05
N ALA A 199 -98.42 56.00 -24.02
CA ALA A 199 -98.77 57.35 -24.49
C ALA A 199 -99.00 57.41 -26.01
N GLU A 200 -98.23 56.64 -26.79
CA GLU A 200 -98.44 56.45 -28.24
C GLU A 200 -99.75 55.71 -28.50
N GLU A 201 -100.09 54.66 -27.75
CA GLU A 201 -101.36 53.94 -27.86
C GLU A 201 -102.55 54.84 -27.44
N GLU A 202 -102.41 55.67 -26.41
CA GLU A 202 -103.42 56.68 -26.05
C GLU A 202 -103.59 57.76 -27.14
N LEU A 203 -102.51 58.13 -27.84
CA LEU A 203 -102.53 59.01 -29.01
C LEU A 203 -103.22 58.31 -30.20
N GLU A 204 -102.89 57.07 -30.50
CA GLU A 204 -103.56 56.28 -31.54
C GLU A 204 -105.04 56.06 -31.22
N GLN A 205 -105.42 55.85 -29.95
CA GLN A 205 -106.81 55.76 -29.53
C GLN A 205 -107.55 57.10 -29.66
N ARG A 206 -106.87 58.24 -29.45
CA ARG A 206 -107.41 59.57 -29.74
C ARG A 206 -107.56 59.84 -31.23
N ASP A 207 -106.58 59.46 -32.02
CA ASP A 207 -106.61 59.58 -33.48
C ASP A 207 -107.66 58.63 -34.09
N ALA A 208 -107.87 57.44 -33.53
CA ALA A 208 -108.94 56.51 -33.90
C ALA A 208 -110.33 56.99 -33.45
N ALA A 209 -110.43 57.68 -32.31
CA ALA A 209 -111.66 58.35 -31.88
C ALA A 209 -111.97 59.60 -32.72
N GLU A 210 -110.96 60.33 -33.20
CA GLU A 210 -111.11 61.40 -34.20
C GLU A 210 -111.43 60.82 -35.59
N ALA A 211 -110.85 59.69 -35.97
CA ALA A 211 -111.18 58.96 -37.20
C ALA A 211 -112.63 58.46 -37.17
N SER A 212 -113.12 57.95 -36.03
CA SER A 212 -114.53 57.59 -35.82
C SER A 212 -115.47 58.80 -35.86
N ARG A 213 -114.96 60.00 -35.60
CA ARG A 213 -115.70 61.28 -35.69
C ARG A 213 -115.71 61.84 -37.12
N LEU A 214 -114.75 61.43 -37.96
CA LEU A 214 -114.63 61.79 -39.37
C LEU A 214 -115.20 60.72 -40.34
N GLU A 215 -115.36 59.47 -39.90
CA GLU A 215 -115.99 58.36 -40.66
C GLU A 215 -117.53 58.38 -40.67
N GLY A 216 -118.16 59.29 -39.92
CA GLY A 216 -119.59 59.56 -40.01
C GLY A 216 -120.03 60.36 -41.25
N LEU A 217 -119.10 60.87 -42.06
CA LEU A 217 -119.40 61.84 -43.13
C LEU A 217 -118.95 61.44 -44.55
N THR A 218 -118.42 60.23 -44.76
CA THR A 218 -118.02 59.77 -46.11
C THR A 218 -118.37 58.30 -46.34
N MET A 219 -119.58 57.91 -45.96
CA MET A 219 -120.21 56.68 -46.45
C MET A 219 -120.61 56.87 -47.93
N GLY A 220 -119.70 56.60 -48.86
CA GLY A 220 -120.04 56.63 -50.28
C GLY A 220 -118.87 56.75 -51.26
N LEU A 221 -117.93 55.81 -51.29
CA LEU A 221 -117.22 55.50 -52.54
C LEU A 221 -116.78 54.02 -52.59
N THR A 222 -117.69 53.23 -53.17
CA THR A 222 -117.50 52.04 -54.00
C THR A 222 -116.06 51.56 -54.30
N MET A 223 -115.74 50.36 -53.79
CA MET A 223 -115.44 49.09 -54.50
C MET A 223 -114.51 49.05 -55.74
N ALA A 224 -113.55 48.10 -55.64
CA ALA A 224 -112.80 47.36 -56.68
C ALA A 224 -111.55 48.04 -57.30
N THR A 225 -110.33 47.50 -57.14
CA THR A 225 -109.87 46.25 -57.80
C THR A 225 -108.65 45.58 -57.11
N SER A 226 -108.73 44.25 -57.03
CA SER A 226 -107.68 43.20 -56.89
C SER A 226 -106.33 43.51 -57.56
N ARG A 227 -105.13 42.98 -57.23
CA ARG A 227 -104.70 41.61 -56.80
C ARG A 227 -103.15 41.58 -56.64
N MET A 228 -102.65 40.47 -56.07
CA MET A 228 -101.26 39.92 -56.00
C MET A 228 -100.47 40.26 -54.73
N ARG A 229 -100.26 39.35 -53.74
CA ARG A 229 -99.74 37.95 -53.73
C ARG A 229 -98.24 37.88 -54.03
N VAL A 230 -97.41 37.72 -52.99
CA VAL A 230 -96.55 36.55 -52.71
C VAL A 230 -96.18 36.61 -51.22
N ALA A 231 -96.34 35.50 -50.51
CA ALA A 231 -95.93 35.33 -49.12
C ALA A 231 -95.17 34.01 -48.96
N ALA A 232 -94.11 34.10 -48.16
CA ALA A 232 -93.42 33.06 -47.38
C ALA A 232 -92.56 32.04 -48.16
N PRO A 233 -91.63 31.30 -47.51
CA PRO A 233 -91.35 31.26 -46.06
C PRO A 233 -89.85 31.36 -45.69
N GLU A 234 -89.54 31.68 -44.44
CA GLU A 234 -88.22 31.43 -43.84
C GLU A 234 -88.44 30.73 -42.50
N THR A 235 -87.83 29.56 -42.34
CA THR A 235 -87.78 28.77 -41.12
C THR A 235 -86.33 28.60 -40.69
N SER A 236 -86.07 28.83 -39.40
CA SER A 236 -85.05 28.27 -38.48
C SER A 236 -83.93 27.39 -39.06
N THR A 237 -82.68 27.46 -38.59
CA THR A 237 -82.26 27.17 -37.22
C THR A 237 -80.78 27.52 -36.99
N ALA A 238 -80.48 27.87 -35.74
CA ALA A 238 -79.36 27.40 -34.91
C ALA A 238 -77.88 27.73 -35.25
N ASP A 239 -77.23 28.13 -34.16
CA ASP A 239 -75.92 27.72 -33.66
C ASP A 239 -74.68 28.59 -33.92
N GLN A 240 -74.26 29.21 -32.81
CA GLN A 240 -72.92 29.27 -32.22
C GLN A 240 -71.68 29.66 -33.06
N ASN A 241 -71.04 30.72 -32.53
CA ASN A 241 -69.59 30.89 -32.37
C ASN A 241 -68.74 31.06 -33.64
N ASP A 242 -68.73 32.29 -34.12
CA ASP A 242 -67.57 32.98 -34.68
C ASP A 242 -66.65 33.45 -33.53
N ALA A 243 -65.33 33.58 -33.60
CA ALA A 243 -64.36 33.41 -34.68
C ALA A 243 -62.94 33.60 -34.10
N GLU A 244 -61.99 32.85 -34.69
CA GLU A 244 -60.60 33.26 -35.04
C GLU A 244 -59.61 33.54 -33.88
N THR A 245 -58.60 32.70 -33.58
CA THR A 245 -57.32 32.38 -34.31
C THR A 245 -56.46 33.61 -34.68
N PRO A 246 -55.13 33.52 -34.95
CA PRO A 246 -54.14 32.44 -34.77
C PRO A 246 -52.74 32.93 -34.27
N ALA A 247 -51.79 31.97 -34.15
CA ALA A 247 -50.32 32.02 -34.43
C ALA A 247 -49.55 31.30 -33.32
N GLU A 248 -49.25 29.99 -33.43
CA GLU A 248 -48.08 29.40 -34.11
C GLU A 248 -46.77 30.21 -33.91
N THR A 249 -45.70 29.66 -33.33
CA THR A 249 -44.86 28.64 -33.97
C THR A 249 -43.69 28.20 -33.06
N HIS A 250 -43.39 26.88 -33.11
CA HIS A 250 -42.08 26.18 -33.00
C HIS A 250 -41.26 26.29 -31.68
N VAL A 251 -40.49 25.31 -31.21
CA VAL A 251 -39.49 24.47 -31.91
C VAL A 251 -39.12 23.24 -31.03
N SER A 252 -39.21 22.05 -31.63
CA SER A 252 -38.25 20.93 -31.65
C SER A 252 -37.89 20.04 -30.43
N SER A 253 -37.98 18.74 -30.76
CA SER A 253 -37.04 17.62 -30.49
C SER A 253 -37.29 16.67 -29.30
N ALA A 254 -37.92 15.54 -29.68
CA ALA A 254 -37.43 14.16 -29.57
C ALA A 254 -37.30 13.46 -28.18
N PRO A 255 -37.47 12.13 -28.14
CA PRO A 255 -37.96 11.38 -26.98
C PRO A 255 -36.84 10.67 -26.21
N ALA A 256 -37.07 10.39 -24.92
CA ALA A 256 -36.18 9.55 -24.11
C ALA A 256 -37.01 8.52 -23.31
N LEU A 257 -37.24 7.35 -23.93
CA LEU A 257 -37.62 6.13 -23.23
C LEU A 257 -36.84 4.97 -23.84
N GLU A 258 -35.62 4.75 -23.35
CA GLU A 258 -34.90 3.49 -23.49
C GLU A 258 -34.87 2.79 -22.12
N LEU A 259 -35.86 1.93 -21.91
CA LEU A 259 -35.80 0.80 -20.99
C LEU A 259 -35.15 -0.35 -21.77
N ARG A 260 -33.90 -0.67 -21.45
CA ARG A 260 -33.20 -1.85 -21.98
C ARG A 260 -32.53 -2.61 -20.84
N LEU A 261 -33.31 -3.44 -20.15
CA LEU A 261 -32.79 -4.55 -19.37
C LEU A 261 -33.41 -5.84 -19.93
N GLU A 262 -32.75 -6.43 -20.92
CA GLU A 262 -32.89 -7.85 -21.19
C GLU A 262 -31.62 -8.41 -21.85
N ARG A 263 -31.24 -9.61 -21.39
CA ARG A 263 -30.26 -10.57 -21.95
C ARG A 263 -28.78 -10.38 -21.58
N ALA A 264 -28.39 -10.97 -20.46
CA ALA A 264 -27.07 -11.59 -20.33
C ALA A 264 -27.20 -13.10 -20.54
N SER A 265 -27.29 -13.49 -21.81
CA SER A 265 -26.95 -14.84 -22.26
C SER A 265 -25.43 -14.86 -22.45
N LEU A 266 -24.70 -15.57 -21.59
CA LEU A 266 -23.29 -15.92 -21.88
C LEU A 266 -23.25 -16.75 -23.17
N PRO A 267 -22.21 -16.55 -24.01
CA PRO A 267 -21.18 -17.59 -24.01
C PRO A 267 -19.75 -17.03 -24.14
N ARG A 268 -18.87 -17.55 -23.27
CA ARG A 268 -17.48 -17.93 -23.57
C ARG A 268 -16.67 -17.01 -24.52
N SER A 269 -16.32 -15.83 -24.03
CA SER A 269 -14.94 -15.33 -24.15
C SER A 269 -14.65 -14.43 -22.94
N GLU A 270 -13.76 -14.95 -22.08
CA GLU A 270 -12.91 -14.26 -21.11
C GLU A 270 -13.38 -12.85 -20.68
N HIS A 271 -13.90 -12.72 -19.46
CA HIS A 271 -13.96 -11.43 -18.79
C HIS A 271 -12.56 -10.79 -18.85
N ASP A 272 -12.44 -9.66 -19.57
CA ASP A 272 -11.17 -8.97 -19.78
C ASP A 272 -10.74 -8.17 -18.55
N ILE A 273 -10.77 -8.82 -17.38
CA ILE A 273 -10.27 -8.26 -16.12
C ILE A 273 -8.78 -7.91 -16.27
N PHE A 274 -8.03 -8.70 -17.05
CA PHE A 274 -6.61 -8.48 -17.26
C PHE A 274 -6.31 -7.22 -18.06
N SER A 275 -7.03 -6.90 -19.14
CA SER A 275 -6.78 -5.61 -19.82
C SER A 275 -7.29 -4.44 -19.00
N LYS A 276 -8.32 -4.59 -18.17
CA LYS A 276 -8.73 -3.56 -17.20
C LYS A 276 -7.66 -3.28 -16.15
N VAL A 277 -6.98 -4.33 -15.65
CA VAL A 277 -5.83 -4.20 -14.72
C VAL A 277 -4.65 -3.51 -15.40
N ARG A 278 -4.30 -3.90 -16.64
CA ARG A 278 -3.22 -3.25 -17.43
C ARG A 278 -3.51 -1.77 -17.69
N ASN A 279 -4.76 -1.45 -18.04
CA ASN A 279 -5.26 -0.09 -18.28
C ASN A 279 -5.61 0.69 -17.00
N ASN A 280 -5.28 0.18 -15.81
CA ASN A 280 -5.43 0.89 -14.53
C ASN A 280 -6.89 1.28 -14.16
N ARG A 281 -7.89 0.52 -14.62
CA ARG A 281 -9.32 0.81 -14.38
C ARG A 281 -9.79 0.26 -13.03
N HIS A 282 -9.37 0.89 -11.94
CA HIS A 282 -9.59 0.44 -10.55
C HIS A 282 -11.04 0.11 -10.21
N GLY A 283 -11.98 1.03 -10.47
CA GLY A 283 -13.38 0.86 -10.10
C GLY A 283 -14.06 -0.30 -10.83
N GLU A 284 -13.66 -0.58 -12.08
CA GLU A 284 -14.21 -1.70 -12.84
C GLU A 284 -13.63 -3.05 -12.37
N VAL A 285 -12.36 -3.09 -12.00
CA VAL A 285 -11.75 -4.31 -11.44
C VAL A 285 -12.36 -4.63 -10.07
N GLU A 286 -12.54 -3.62 -9.21
CA GLU A 286 -13.21 -3.77 -7.91
C GLU A 286 -14.66 -4.22 -8.05
N SER A 287 -15.41 -3.64 -9.00
CA SER A 287 -16.80 -4.04 -9.30
C SER A 287 -16.88 -5.49 -9.80
N LEU A 288 -15.95 -5.91 -10.66
CA LEU A 288 -15.90 -7.29 -11.16
C LEU A 288 -15.53 -8.32 -10.08
N LEU A 289 -14.61 -7.97 -9.18
CA LEU A 289 -14.25 -8.83 -8.04
C LEU A 289 -15.36 -8.87 -6.97
N SER A 290 -16.08 -7.76 -6.76
CA SER A 290 -17.18 -7.67 -5.78
C SER A 290 -18.47 -8.34 -6.25
N SER A 291 -18.76 -8.29 -7.56
CA SER A 291 -19.96 -8.90 -8.14
C SER A 291 -19.91 -10.43 -8.22
N GLY A 292 -18.76 -11.03 -7.91
CA GLY A 292 -18.55 -12.48 -8.03
C GLY A 292 -18.55 -12.97 -9.49
N ALA A 293 -18.56 -12.05 -10.46
CA ALA A 293 -18.55 -12.38 -11.89
C ALA A 293 -17.22 -13.04 -12.33
N VAL A 294 -16.14 -12.83 -11.57
CA VAL A 294 -14.82 -13.41 -11.81
C VAL A 294 -14.35 -14.17 -10.58
N SER A 295 -13.91 -15.41 -10.76
CA SER A 295 -13.30 -16.20 -9.68
C SER A 295 -12.01 -15.53 -9.17
N PRO A 296 -11.74 -15.51 -7.86
CA PRO A 296 -10.50 -14.97 -7.32
C PRO A 296 -9.23 -15.69 -7.82
N ASP A 297 -9.32 -16.96 -8.22
CA ASP A 297 -8.21 -17.72 -8.85
C ASP A 297 -8.31 -17.72 -10.39
N PHE A 298 -8.92 -16.70 -11.00
CA PHE A 298 -8.95 -16.57 -12.45
C PHE A 298 -7.55 -16.30 -13.01
N ARG A 299 -7.16 -17.05 -14.05
CA ARG A 299 -5.81 -17.04 -14.63
C ARG A 299 -5.81 -16.64 -16.10
N ASP A 300 -4.77 -15.93 -16.53
CA ASP A 300 -4.53 -15.63 -17.94
C ASP A 300 -3.91 -16.82 -18.69
N ARG A 301 -3.65 -16.66 -20.00
CA ARG A 301 -3.01 -17.69 -20.85
C ARG A 301 -1.62 -18.13 -20.37
N ASN A 302 -0.95 -17.32 -19.55
CA ASN A 302 0.35 -17.60 -18.97
C ASN A 302 0.24 -18.14 -17.52
N GLY A 303 -0.98 -18.39 -17.05
CA GLY A 303 -1.28 -18.83 -15.69
C GLY A 303 -1.18 -17.72 -14.64
N ASN A 304 -1.08 -16.45 -15.04
CA ASN A 304 -0.98 -15.33 -14.08
C ASN A 304 -2.34 -15.03 -13.47
N THR A 305 -2.37 -14.82 -12.16
CA THR A 305 -3.55 -14.30 -11.46
C THR A 305 -3.66 -12.79 -11.62
N VAL A 306 -4.85 -12.24 -11.32
CA VAL A 306 -5.13 -10.79 -11.31
C VAL A 306 -4.13 -10.04 -10.43
N LEU A 307 -3.75 -10.63 -9.28
CA LEU A 307 -2.77 -10.08 -8.35
C LEU A 307 -1.36 -9.99 -8.97
N MET A 308 -0.93 -10.99 -9.74
CA MET A 308 0.36 -10.98 -10.43
C MET A 308 0.45 -9.87 -11.47
N VAL A 309 -0.60 -9.68 -12.27
CA VAL A 309 -0.64 -8.63 -13.30
C VAL A 309 -0.71 -7.24 -12.64
N ALA A 310 -1.38 -7.11 -11.49
CA ALA A 310 -1.38 -5.87 -10.70
C ALA A 310 0.01 -5.57 -10.11
N ALA A 311 0.71 -6.59 -9.60
CA ALA A 311 2.07 -6.48 -9.06
C ALA A 311 3.10 -6.14 -10.14
N GLN A 312 3.02 -6.79 -11.31
CA GLN A 312 3.88 -6.51 -12.47
C GLN A 312 3.77 -5.06 -12.97
N ASN A 313 2.60 -4.43 -12.85
CA ASN A 313 2.36 -3.06 -13.33
C ASN A 313 2.43 -1.99 -12.22
N ASN A 314 2.94 -2.32 -11.03
CA ASN A 314 3.00 -1.43 -9.85
C ASN A 314 1.65 -0.80 -9.47
N ARG A 315 0.55 -1.54 -9.61
CA ARG A 315 -0.81 -1.01 -9.34
C ARG A 315 -1.19 -1.22 -7.88
N LYS A 316 -0.56 -0.47 -6.97
CA LYS A 316 -0.77 -0.57 -5.51
C LYS A 316 -2.26 -0.59 -5.09
N ARG A 317 -3.10 0.25 -5.70
CA ARG A 317 -4.55 0.29 -5.41
C ARG A 317 -5.25 -1.01 -5.80
N LEU A 318 -4.95 -1.55 -6.98
CA LEU A 318 -5.47 -2.86 -7.42
C LEU A 318 -4.96 -4.01 -6.55
N VAL A 319 -3.69 -3.98 -6.14
CA VAL A 319 -3.15 -4.99 -5.21
C VAL A 319 -3.94 -4.99 -3.91
N LYS A 320 -4.20 -3.81 -3.32
CA LYS A 320 -5.04 -3.67 -2.11
C LYS A 320 -6.46 -4.21 -2.31
N ALA A 321 -7.07 -3.92 -3.46
CA ALA A 321 -8.39 -4.42 -3.82
C ALA A 321 -8.42 -5.94 -3.95
N CYS A 322 -7.49 -6.53 -4.71
CA CYS A 322 -7.41 -7.97 -4.95
C CYS A 322 -7.28 -8.76 -3.63
N ILE A 323 -6.45 -8.28 -2.70
CA ILE A 323 -6.27 -8.92 -1.39
C ILE A 323 -7.54 -8.82 -0.54
N ARG A 324 -8.26 -7.68 -0.59
CA ARG A 324 -9.53 -7.51 0.12
C ARG A 324 -10.61 -8.47 -0.37
N HIS A 325 -10.60 -8.79 -1.66
CA HIS A 325 -11.56 -9.70 -2.29
C HIS A 325 -11.11 -11.17 -2.30
N GLY A 326 -10.09 -11.53 -1.52
CA GLY A 326 -9.71 -12.93 -1.30
C GLY A 326 -8.96 -13.60 -2.46
N VAL A 327 -8.27 -12.83 -3.31
CA VAL A 327 -7.40 -13.40 -4.35
C VAL A 327 -6.20 -14.12 -3.69
N PRO A 328 -5.88 -15.37 -4.08
CA PRO A 328 -4.78 -16.13 -3.49
C PRO A 328 -3.43 -15.42 -3.67
N LEU A 329 -2.75 -15.19 -2.56
CA LEU A 329 -1.46 -14.47 -2.49
C LEU A 329 -0.31 -15.30 -3.07
N ASP A 330 -0.31 -16.59 -2.76
CA ASP A 330 0.75 -17.54 -3.06
C ASP A 330 0.46 -18.38 -4.32
N ALA A 331 -0.50 -17.94 -5.13
CA ALA A 331 -0.74 -18.57 -6.42
C ALA A 331 0.53 -18.53 -7.28
N ARG A 332 0.74 -19.58 -8.06
CA ARG A 332 1.88 -19.74 -8.96
C ARG A 332 1.41 -19.79 -10.41
N ASN A 333 2.10 -19.05 -11.28
CA ASN A 333 1.86 -19.12 -12.72
C ASN A 333 2.56 -20.34 -13.35
N LEU A 334 2.49 -20.47 -14.68
CA LEU A 334 3.13 -21.59 -15.42
C LEU A 334 4.66 -21.64 -15.27
N LYS A 335 5.30 -20.56 -14.81
CA LYS A 335 6.75 -20.49 -14.52
C LYS A 335 7.06 -20.67 -13.03
N GLY A 336 6.06 -20.93 -12.20
CA GLY A 336 6.21 -21.02 -10.75
C GLY A 336 6.35 -19.66 -10.06
N ASN A 337 6.18 -18.54 -10.77
CA ASN A 337 6.31 -17.19 -10.22
C ASN A 337 5.04 -16.80 -9.46
N THR A 338 5.24 -16.10 -8.33
CA THR A 338 4.18 -15.49 -7.53
C THR A 338 4.08 -13.98 -7.79
N ALA A 339 3.06 -13.33 -7.24
CA ALA A 339 2.95 -11.87 -7.30
C ALA A 339 4.17 -11.17 -6.66
N MET A 340 4.80 -11.78 -5.64
CA MET A 340 5.99 -11.25 -4.99
C MET A 340 7.23 -11.31 -5.89
N HIS A 341 7.39 -12.38 -6.69
CA HIS A 341 8.48 -12.46 -7.67
C HIS A 341 8.41 -11.30 -8.66
N PHE A 342 7.21 -10.97 -9.16
CA PHE A 342 7.04 -9.82 -10.05
C PHE A 342 7.32 -8.49 -9.33
N ALA A 343 6.80 -8.29 -8.12
CA ALA A 343 7.05 -7.06 -7.36
C ALA A 343 8.56 -6.82 -7.13
N LYS A 344 9.30 -7.85 -6.74
CA LYS A 344 10.76 -7.73 -6.51
C LYS A 344 11.58 -7.67 -7.79
N ALA A 345 11.22 -8.44 -8.83
CA ALA A 345 11.91 -8.38 -10.13
C ALA A 345 11.88 -6.99 -10.78
N TYR A 346 10.79 -6.24 -10.60
CA TYR A 346 10.65 -4.88 -11.12
C TYR A 346 11.00 -3.78 -10.10
N GLY A 347 11.51 -4.13 -8.91
CA GLY A 347 11.94 -3.17 -7.88
C GLY A 347 10.80 -2.44 -7.15
N TYR A 348 9.58 -2.98 -7.15
CA TYR A 348 8.42 -2.39 -6.47
C TYR A 348 8.36 -2.81 -5.00
N GLU A 349 9.28 -2.28 -4.19
CA GLU A 349 9.43 -2.63 -2.77
C GLU A 349 8.16 -2.37 -1.96
N ASP A 350 7.47 -1.25 -2.19
CA ASP A 350 6.21 -0.91 -1.53
C ASP A 350 5.11 -1.96 -1.75
N VAL A 351 5.08 -2.59 -2.93
CA VAL A 351 4.12 -3.66 -3.25
C VAL A 351 4.55 -4.96 -2.59
N ALA A 352 5.85 -5.26 -2.58
CA ALA A 352 6.40 -6.44 -1.94
C ALA A 352 6.20 -6.41 -0.41
N GLU A 353 6.49 -5.29 0.25
CA GLU A 353 6.27 -5.09 1.68
C GLU A 353 4.78 -5.24 2.03
N TYR A 354 3.90 -4.69 1.19
CA TYR A 354 2.46 -4.82 1.39
C TYR A 354 1.97 -6.27 1.27
N LEU A 355 2.54 -7.06 0.34
CA LEU A 355 2.24 -8.49 0.20
C LEU A 355 2.73 -9.30 1.42
N VAL A 356 3.96 -9.06 1.89
CA VAL A 356 4.50 -9.71 3.11
C VAL A 356 3.62 -9.38 4.33
N ARG A 357 3.24 -8.12 4.50
CA ARG A 357 2.35 -7.69 5.61
C ARG A 357 0.98 -8.36 5.57
N LYS A 358 0.54 -8.83 4.41
CA LYS A 358 -0.74 -9.54 4.22
C LYS A 358 -0.60 -11.06 4.27
N GLY A 359 0.58 -11.58 4.57
CA GLY A 359 0.84 -13.00 4.79
C GLY A 359 1.23 -13.78 3.54
N ALA A 360 1.69 -13.10 2.47
CA ALA A 360 2.29 -13.79 1.33
C ALA A 360 3.63 -14.40 1.74
N ASP A 361 3.90 -15.64 1.35
CA ASP A 361 5.12 -16.36 1.72
C ASP A 361 6.31 -15.92 0.83
N PRO A 362 7.35 -15.29 1.41
CA PRO A 362 8.53 -14.84 0.65
C PRO A 362 9.50 -15.98 0.33
N THR A 363 9.28 -17.20 0.80
CA THR A 363 10.19 -18.33 0.61
C THR A 363 9.90 -19.18 -0.62
N ILE A 364 8.80 -18.88 -1.32
CA ILE A 364 8.32 -19.63 -2.47
C ILE A 364 9.32 -19.52 -3.62
N VAL A 365 9.88 -20.63 -4.07
CA VAL A 365 10.77 -20.68 -5.25
C VAL A 365 9.99 -20.86 -6.56
N ASN A 366 10.45 -20.25 -7.64
CA ASN A 366 9.92 -20.50 -8.99
C ASN A 366 10.52 -21.78 -9.61
N HIS A 367 10.15 -22.10 -10.86
CA HIS A 367 10.71 -23.27 -11.56
C HIS A 367 12.20 -23.12 -11.93
N GLU A 368 12.76 -21.91 -11.83
CA GLU A 368 14.18 -21.62 -12.02
C GLU A 368 14.97 -21.75 -10.69
N GLY A 369 14.29 -22.12 -9.60
CA GLY A 369 14.90 -22.25 -8.26
C GLY A 369 15.16 -20.91 -7.57
N LEU A 370 14.70 -19.80 -8.15
CA LEU A 370 14.90 -18.46 -7.61
C LEU A 370 13.80 -18.13 -6.62
N ARG A 371 14.21 -17.53 -5.50
CA ARG A 371 13.30 -16.94 -4.52
C ARG A 371 12.91 -15.51 -4.97
N PRO A 372 11.80 -14.94 -4.45
CA PRO A 372 11.35 -13.60 -4.84
C PRO A 372 12.37 -12.50 -4.54
N ASP A 373 13.15 -12.64 -3.47
CA ASP A 373 14.23 -11.72 -3.06
C ASP A 373 15.44 -11.75 -4.01
N GLN A 374 15.72 -12.90 -4.62
CA GLN A 374 16.75 -13.07 -5.65
C GLN A 374 16.32 -12.53 -7.02
N GLY A 375 15.02 -12.20 -7.17
CA GLY A 375 14.44 -11.60 -8.36
C GLY A 375 14.33 -12.57 -9.54
N LEU A 376 13.50 -12.23 -10.52
CA LEU A 376 13.59 -12.85 -11.84
C LEU A 376 14.83 -12.26 -12.49
N THR A 377 15.98 -12.94 -12.38
CA THR A 377 17.21 -12.46 -13.02
C THR A 377 16.96 -12.40 -14.53
N ALA A 378 16.67 -11.21 -15.03
CA ALA A 378 16.69 -10.94 -16.45
C ALA A 378 18.11 -11.24 -16.92
N ALA A 379 18.20 -12.14 -17.90
CA ALA A 379 19.45 -12.47 -18.56
C ALA A 379 20.30 -11.21 -18.82
N THR A 380 21.51 -11.19 -18.29
CA THR A 380 22.70 -10.55 -18.88
C THR A 380 22.48 -9.18 -19.52
N THR A 381 22.43 -8.11 -18.73
CA THR A 381 23.06 -6.85 -19.15
C THR A 381 24.49 -6.85 -18.60
N LYS A 382 25.41 -7.40 -19.39
CA LYS A 382 26.83 -7.08 -19.29
C LYS A 382 26.97 -5.58 -19.57
N VAL A 383 27.08 -4.78 -18.51
CA VAL A 383 27.83 -3.53 -18.54
C VAL A 383 28.70 -3.57 -17.30
N GLY A 384 30.01 -3.48 -17.53
CA GLY A 384 31.06 -3.84 -16.58
C GLY A 384 31.09 -3.01 -15.30
N GLY A 385 31.77 -3.58 -14.31
CA GLY A 385 32.05 -2.94 -13.03
C GLY A 385 32.25 -4.02 -11.98
N ASP A 386 33.51 -4.22 -11.62
CA ASP A 386 33.98 -5.12 -10.57
C ASP A 386 33.17 -5.02 -9.26
N VAL A 387 33.15 -6.12 -8.50
CA VAL A 387 33.66 -6.20 -7.11
C VAL A 387 33.02 -7.38 -6.35
N ALA A 388 33.90 -8.14 -5.72
CA ALA A 388 33.70 -9.01 -4.54
C ALA A 388 32.81 -10.26 -4.68
N THR A 389 33.46 -11.36 -5.06
CA THR A 389 33.17 -12.67 -4.48
C THR A 389 33.55 -12.67 -2.99
N THR A 390 32.57 -12.58 -2.09
CA THR A 390 32.71 -13.09 -0.72
C THR A 390 32.07 -14.47 -0.70
N HIS A 391 32.92 -15.50 -0.72
CA HIS A 391 32.55 -16.83 -0.26
C HIS A 391 32.34 -16.76 1.25
N ASP A 392 31.13 -17.05 1.70
CA ASP A 392 30.88 -17.52 3.06
C ASP A 392 29.71 -18.52 2.98
N ASP A 393 30.05 -19.77 2.72
CA ASP A 393 29.17 -20.91 2.99
C ASP A 393 29.64 -21.57 4.29
N GLU A 394 28.87 -21.31 5.33
CA GLU A 394 28.85 -22.02 6.59
C GLU A 394 28.58 -23.52 6.34
N ARG A 395 29.61 -24.35 6.45
CA ARG A 395 29.43 -25.79 6.72
C ARG A 395 29.37 -26.01 8.22
N THR A 396 28.17 -25.90 8.76
CA THR A 396 27.77 -26.62 9.96
C THR A 396 27.22 -27.99 9.53
N SER A 397 27.95 -29.06 9.81
CA SER A 397 27.38 -30.41 9.89
C SER A 397 28.15 -31.21 10.93
N ALA A 398 27.40 -31.67 11.92
CA ALA A 398 27.76 -32.63 12.96
C ALA A 398 28.25 -33.97 12.42
#